data_AF-Q0F1M9-F1
#
_entry.id   AF-Q0F1M9-F1
#
_cell.length_a   1.000
_cell.length_b   1.000
_cell.length_c   1.000
_cell.angle_alpha   90.00
_cell.angle_beta   90.00
_cell.angle_gamma   90.00
#
_symmetry.space_group_name_H-M   'P 1'
#
loop_
_entity.id
_entity.type
_entity.pdbx_description
1 polymer ?
#
loop_
_entity_poly.entity_id
_entity_poly.type
_entity_poly.pdbx_seq_one_letter_code
_entity_poly.pdbx_strand_id
1 'polypeptide(L)'
;MQHVHHGLGMAVLALIMGTLWAAYIATHHEQLHGAFEAQEASIKTVEVQHHMQELDMDHTHAESASPHAHSATSDSHNELSHASDAHQHSHSGSLAMDAMQRLLRGHIHFMGVGIMAIVMLILVASTALKSCWQKVFGWTFGLGALMYPPAWILMGFRTVELGPQAAEESVLWLFGPAVALLLGSLIALFAVMAVECIGLKKRRLFSWAFDQ
;
A
#
# COMPACT_ATOMS: atom_id res chain seq x y z
N MET A 1 -11.61 25.48 18.10
CA MET A 1 -11.35 25.26 16.66
C MET A 1 -9.99 25.77 16.18
N GLN A 2 -9.51 26.96 16.60
CA GLN A 2 -8.26 27.56 16.09
C GLN A 2 -7.03 26.63 16.07
N HIS A 3 -7.01 25.62 16.94
CA HIS A 3 -5.87 24.73 17.11
C HIS A 3 -5.82 23.53 16.13
N VAL A 4 -6.93 23.20 15.46
CA VAL A 4 -6.99 22.09 14.48
C VAL A 4 -6.99 22.55 13.02
N HIS A 5 -6.88 23.87 12.76
CA HIS A 5 -7.02 24.44 11.41
C HIS A 5 -6.04 23.86 10.39
N HIS A 6 -4.78 23.62 10.79
CA HIS A 6 -3.77 23.02 9.91
C HIS A 6 -4.17 21.61 9.48
N GLY A 7 -4.67 20.80 10.43
CA GLY A 7 -5.22 19.48 10.15
C GLY A 7 -6.38 19.52 9.18
N LEU A 8 -7.33 20.44 9.41
CA LEU A 8 -8.49 20.62 8.53
C LEU A 8 -8.07 21.04 7.13
N GLY A 9 -7.13 21.99 7.01
CA GLY A 9 -6.58 22.41 5.73
C GLY A 9 -5.93 21.25 4.97
N MET A 10 -5.14 20.41 5.66
CA MET A 10 -4.54 19.21 5.06
C MET A 10 -5.58 18.18 4.65
N ALA A 11 -6.63 17.96 5.44
CA ALA A 11 -7.69 17.02 5.10
C ALA A 11 -8.53 17.50 3.89
N VAL A 12 -8.82 18.80 3.80
CA VAL A 12 -9.46 19.40 2.61
C VAL A 12 -8.56 19.28 1.38
N LEU A 13 -7.26 19.53 1.54
CA LEU A 13 -6.29 19.33 0.46
C LEU A 13 -6.28 17.87 -0.03
N ALA A 14 -6.39 16.89 0.88
CA ALA A 14 -6.50 15.47 0.52
C ALA A 14 -7.74 15.20 -0.36
N LEU A 15 -8.89 15.81 -0.07
CA LEU A 15 -10.10 15.69 -0.90
C LEU A 15 -9.93 16.31 -2.29
N ILE A 16 -9.29 17.48 -2.36
CA ILE A 16 -8.98 18.13 -3.63
C ILE A 16 -8.07 17.23 -4.47
N MET A 17 -7.00 16.69 -3.86
CA MET A 17 -6.09 15.76 -4.53
C MET A 17 -6.79 14.49 -4.99
N GLY A 18 -7.70 13.93 -4.18
CA GLY A 18 -8.53 12.78 -4.58
C GLY A 18 -9.41 13.07 -5.79
N THR A 19 -10.02 14.25 -5.84
CA THR A 19 -10.87 14.68 -6.96
C THR A 19 -10.05 14.89 -8.23
N LEU A 20 -8.91 15.57 -8.12
CA LEU A 20 -7.98 15.77 -9.24
C LEU A 20 -7.43 14.43 -9.75
N TRP A 21 -7.13 13.50 -8.84
CA TRP A 21 -6.65 12.17 -9.19
C TRP A 21 -7.72 11.34 -9.92
N ALA A 22 -8.99 11.41 -9.50
CA ALA A 22 -10.08 10.80 -10.25
C ALA A 22 -10.24 11.40 -11.65
N ALA A 23 -10.18 12.72 -11.78
CA ALA A 23 -10.25 13.38 -13.07
C ALA A 23 -9.08 12.97 -13.98
N TYR A 24 -7.88 12.83 -13.42
CA TYR A 24 -6.70 12.35 -14.14
C TYR A 24 -6.90 10.91 -14.64
N ILE A 25 -7.27 9.97 -13.75
CA ILE A 25 -7.53 8.57 -14.14
C ILE A 25 -8.64 8.51 -15.21
N ALA A 26 -9.73 9.26 -15.05
CA ALA A 26 -10.84 9.23 -16.00
C ALA A 26 -10.44 9.71 -17.41
N THR A 27 -9.54 10.71 -17.49
CA THR A 27 -9.08 11.27 -18.78
C THR A 27 -7.95 10.47 -19.41
N HIS A 28 -7.18 9.73 -18.62
CA HIS A 28 -6.01 8.97 -19.08
C HIS A 28 -6.20 7.45 -18.93
N HIS A 29 -7.43 6.97 -18.72
CA HIS A 29 -7.70 5.56 -18.42
C HIS A 29 -7.14 4.61 -19.49
N GLU A 30 -7.47 4.85 -20.76
CA GLU A 30 -6.99 4.01 -21.87
C GLU A 30 -5.47 4.10 -22.05
N GLN A 31 -4.89 5.28 -21.88
CA GLN A 31 -3.44 5.48 -21.99
C GLN A 31 -2.69 4.73 -20.88
N LEU A 32 -3.16 4.81 -19.63
CA LEU A 32 -2.55 4.11 -18.49
C LEU A 32 -2.70 2.60 -18.65
N HIS A 33 -3.90 2.12 -19.01
CA HIS A 33 -4.15 0.70 -19.22
C HIS A 33 -3.27 0.13 -20.33
N GLY A 34 -3.26 0.77 -21.50
CA GLY A 34 -2.43 0.35 -22.63
C GLY A 34 -0.93 0.43 -22.33
N ALA A 35 -0.47 1.43 -21.56
CA ALA A 35 0.91 1.51 -21.13
C ALA A 35 1.31 0.34 -20.21
N PHE A 36 0.43 -0.04 -19.28
CA PHE A 36 0.66 -1.18 -18.40
C PHE A 36 0.64 -2.51 -19.15
N GLU A 37 -0.28 -2.70 -20.11
CA GLU A 37 -0.31 -3.89 -20.97
C GLU A 37 0.95 -4.01 -21.83
N ALA A 38 1.41 -2.89 -22.42
CA ALA A 38 2.64 -2.86 -23.20
C ALA A 38 3.87 -3.20 -22.34
N GLN A 39 3.92 -2.66 -21.11
CA GLN A 39 4.99 -2.96 -20.17
C GLN A 39 4.97 -4.43 -19.75
N GLU A 40 3.80 -4.99 -19.43
CA GLU A 40 3.63 -6.41 -19.10
C GLU A 40 4.05 -7.33 -20.27
N ALA A 41 3.65 -6.99 -21.50
CA ALA A 41 4.05 -7.74 -22.69
C ALA A 41 5.58 -7.70 -22.93
N SER A 42 6.22 -6.56 -22.67
CA SER A 42 7.67 -6.41 -22.80
C SER A 42 8.42 -7.29 -21.80
N ILE A 43 7.97 -7.35 -20.54
CA ILE A 43 8.56 -8.20 -19.49
C ILE A 43 8.43 -9.68 -19.86
N LYS A 44 7.23 -10.12 -20.28
CA LYS A 44 6.99 -11.50 -20.73
C LYS A 44 7.86 -11.90 -21.92
N THR A 45 8.08 -10.98 -22.86
CA THR A 45 8.94 -11.25 -24.03
C THR A 45 10.40 -11.47 -23.62
N VAL A 46 10.92 -10.64 -22.70
CA VAL A 46 12.29 -10.78 -22.17
C VAL A 46 12.44 -12.08 -21.37
N GLU A 47 11.46 -12.43 -20.55
CA GLU A 47 11.44 -13.67 -19.78
C GLU A 47 11.46 -14.91 -20.69
N VAL A 48 10.62 -14.94 -21.73
CA VAL A 48 10.60 -16.02 -22.73
C VAL A 48 11.94 -16.11 -23.46
N GLN A 49 12.53 -14.98 -23.85
CA GLN A 49 13.83 -14.97 -24.52
C GLN A 49 14.95 -15.51 -23.62
N HIS A 50 14.95 -15.14 -22.34
CA HIS A 50 15.93 -15.65 -21.37
C HIS A 50 15.78 -17.16 -21.17
N HIS A 51 14.54 -17.65 -21.05
CA HIS A 51 14.27 -19.08 -20.90
C HIS A 51 14.68 -19.88 -22.14
N MET A 52 14.44 -19.36 -23.35
CA MET A 52 14.90 -20.00 -24.59
C MET A 52 16.43 -20.04 -24.69
N GLN A 53 17.12 -19.00 -24.22
CA GLN A 53 18.59 -18.96 -24.18
C GLN A 53 19.16 -19.99 -23.19
N GLU A 54 18.50 -20.21 -22.06
CA GLU A 54 18.90 -21.20 -21.05
C GLU A 54 18.77 -22.64 -21.59
N LEU A 55 17.68 -22.95 -22.29
CA LEU A 55 17.45 -24.27 -22.89
C LEU A 55 18.45 -24.62 -24.02
N ASP A 56 18.94 -23.63 -24.77
CA ASP A 56 19.91 -23.85 -25.86
C ASP A 56 21.32 -24.20 -25.34
N MET A 57 21.70 -23.65 -24.18
CA MET A 57 23.01 -23.89 -23.55
C MET A 57 23.16 -25.30 -22.97
N ASP A 58 22.06 -25.92 -22.51
CA ASP A 58 22.09 -27.28 -21.96
C ASP A 58 22.27 -28.35 -23.04
N HIS A 59 21.95 -28.05 -24.31
CA HIS A 59 22.11 -28.99 -25.41
C HIS A 59 23.49 -28.98 -26.07
N THR A 60 24.33 -27.97 -25.82
CA THR A 60 25.64 -27.83 -26.49
C THR A 60 26.78 -28.63 -25.83
N HIS A 61 26.55 -29.31 -24.70
CA HIS A 61 27.58 -30.08 -23.97
C HIS A 61 27.42 -31.61 -23.97
N ALA A 62 26.41 -32.17 -24.66
CA ALA A 62 26.11 -33.61 -24.62
C ALA A 62 26.71 -34.46 -25.77
N GLU A 63 27.61 -33.94 -26.61
CA GLU A 63 28.28 -34.70 -27.69
C GLU A 63 29.80 -34.85 -27.45
N SER A 64 30.20 -35.57 -26.41
CA SER A 64 31.47 -36.30 -26.43
C SER A 64 31.59 -37.35 -25.32
N ALA A 65 31.16 -38.58 -25.61
CA ALA A 65 31.85 -39.86 -25.34
C ALA A 65 30.93 -41.03 -24.95
N SER A 66 30.87 -41.99 -25.87
CA SER A 66 30.93 -43.45 -25.67
C SER A 66 29.65 -44.29 -25.49
N PRO A 67 29.53 -45.43 -26.21
CA PRO A 67 28.49 -46.44 -26.01
C PRO A 67 28.99 -47.59 -25.14
N HIS A 68 28.39 -47.85 -23.97
CA HIS A 68 28.51 -49.16 -23.32
C HIS A 68 27.24 -49.54 -22.55
N ALA A 69 26.93 -50.83 -22.66
CA ALA A 69 25.71 -51.49 -22.27
C ALA A 69 25.71 -52.04 -20.83
N HIS A 70 24.49 -52.34 -20.39
CA HIS A 70 24.05 -53.31 -19.37
C HIS A 70 23.71 -52.86 -17.95
N SER A 71 22.48 -53.27 -17.58
CA SER A 71 22.11 -54.02 -16.35
C SER A 71 21.52 -53.25 -15.15
N ALA A 72 20.19 -53.42 -15.05
CA ALA A 72 19.43 -53.92 -13.90
C ALA A 72 19.37 -53.13 -12.56
N THR A 73 18.12 -52.84 -12.18
CA THR A 73 17.54 -52.86 -10.83
C THR A 73 18.20 -52.04 -9.72
N SER A 74 17.49 -51.04 -9.22
CA SER A 74 16.80 -51.12 -7.91
C SER A 74 16.21 -49.77 -7.50
N ASP A 75 15.14 -49.88 -6.73
CA ASP A 75 14.37 -48.83 -6.11
C ASP A 75 15.18 -47.65 -5.57
N SER A 76 14.82 -46.45 -5.99
CA SER A 76 15.05 -45.26 -5.18
C SER A 76 13.90 -44.29 -5.41
N HIS A 77 13.12 -44.10 -4.34
CA HIS A 77 12.04 -43.17 -4.23
C HIS A 77 12.55 -41.74 -4.47
N ASN A 78 12.20 -41.18 -5.63
CA ASN A 78 12.47 -39.80 -5.98
C ASN A 78 11.40 -38.92 -5.32
N GLU A 79 11.51 -38.79 -4.00
CA GLU A 79 10.81 -37.78 -3.21
C GLU A 79 11.59 -36.45 -3.30
N LEU A 80 10.84 -35.36 -3.50
CA LEU A 80 11.27 -33.96 -3.44
C LEU A 80 12.16 -33.40 -4.56
N SER A 81 11.56 -33.14 -5.72
CA SER A 81 11.90 -31.95 -6.50
C SER A 81 10.65 -31.25 -7.04
N HIS A 82 9.67 -31.01 -6.17
CA HIS A 82 8.80 -29.86 -6.35
C HIS A 82 9.59 -28.64 -5.89
N ALA A 83 10.55 -28.23 -6.74
CA ALA A 83 11.02 -26.85 -6.74
C ALA A 83 9.75 -26.00 -6.78
N SER A 84 9.65 -25.15 -5.77
CA SER A 84 8.54 -24.27 -5.48
C SER A 84 8.23 -23.40 -6.67
N ASP A 85 7.45 -23.92 -7.61
CA ASP A 85 6.44 -23.17 -8.33
C ASP A 85 5.54 -22.61 -7.24
N ALA A 86 5.94 -21.45 -6.73
CA ALA A 86 5.06 -20.52 -6.09
C ALA A 86 4.02 -20.15 -7.15
N HIS A 87 3.05 -21.06 -7.33
CA HIS A 87 1.75 -20.80 -7.91
C HIS A 87 1.16 -19.68 -7.07
N GLN A 88 1.56 -18.46 -7.39
CA GLN A 88 0.83 -17.26 -7.05
C GLN A 88 -0.51 -17.42 -7.76
N HIS A 89 -1.46 -18.02 -7.03
CA HIS A 89 -2.88 -17.96 -7.35
C HIS A 89 -3.36 -16.50 -7.15
N SER A 90 -2.80 -15.59 -7.94
CA SER A 90 -3.40 -14.30 -8.19
C SER A 90 -4.63 -14.59 -9.04
N HIS A 91 -5.80 -14.66 -8.40
CA HIS A 91 -7.09 -14.72 -9.07
C HIS A 91 -7.44 -13.38 -9.78
N SER A 92 -6.47 -12.50 -9.98
CA SER A 92 -6.61 -11.21 -10.63
C SER A 92 -5.97 -11.29 -12.02
N GLY A 93 -6.78 -11.11 -13.06
CA GLY A 93 -6.29 -11.17 -14.43
C GLY A 93 -5.27 -10.06 -14.67
N SER A 94 -4.06 -10.41 -15.13
CA SER A 94 -2.97 -9.50 -15.54
C SER A 94 -2.40 -8.52 -14.50
N LEU A 95 -1.09 -8.29 -14.57
CA LEU A 95 -0.41 -7.29 -13.72
C LEU A 95 -0.89 -5.86 -14.02
N ALA A 96 -1.28 -5.61 -15.27
CA ALA A 96 -1.86 -4.34 -15.69
C ALA A 96 -3.19 -4.04 -14.96
N MET A 97 -4.06 -5.03 -14.78
CA MET A 97 -5.31 -4.84 -14.03
C MET A 97 -5.03 -4.57 -12.55
N ASP A 98 -4.09 -5.30 -11.94
CA ASP A 98 -3.68 -5.09 -10.55
C ASP A 98 -3.14 -3.68 -10.32
N ALA A 99 -2.30 -3.20 -11.24
CA ALA A 99 -1.80 -1.83 -11.23
C ALA A 99 -2.95 -0.81 -11.27
N MET A 100 -3.91 -0.98 -12.19
CA MET A 100 -5.07 -0.10 -12.32
C MET A 100 -5.96 -0.12 -11.07
N GLN A 101 -6.21 -1.29 -10.49
CA GLN A 101 -6.98 -1.41 -9.24
C GLN A 101 -6.30 -0.66 -8.09
N ARG A 102 -4.97 -0.74 -7.98
CA ARG A 102 -4.19 -0.01 -6.96
C ARG A 102 -4.24 1.50 -7.17
N LEU A 103 -4.16 1.98 -8.41
CA LEU A 103 -4.35 3.41 -8.73
C LEU A 103 -5.75 3.91 -8.35
N LEU A 104 -6.79 3.10 -8.61
CA LEU A 104 -8.17 3.42 -8.24
C LEU A 104 -8.36 3.45 -6.71
N ARG A 105 -7.73 2.53 -5.98
CA ARG A 105 -7.71 2.57 -4.50
C ARG A 105 -7.10 3.86 -3.98
N GLY A 106 -6.08 4.40 -4.64
CA GLY A 106 -5.52 5.72 -4.32
C GLY A 106 -6.59 6.83 -4.29
N HIS A 107 -7.47 6.90 -5.28
CA HIS A 107 -8.60 7.83 -5.31
C HIS A 107 -9.56 7.60 -4.13
N ILE A 108 -10.02 6.36 -3.96
CA ILE A 108 -11.00 5.99 -2.94
C ILE A 108 -10.47 6.36 -1.54
N HIS A 109 -9.18 6.11 -1.30
CA HIS A 109 -8.55 6.44 -0.03
C HIS A 109 -8.35 7.95 0.18
N PHE A 110 -8.04 8.74 -0.85
CA PHE A 110 -8.05 10.20 -0.70
C PHE A 110 -9.41 10.71 -0.21
N MET A 111 -10.50 10.26 -0.84
CA MET A 111 -11.85 10.69 -0.49
C MET A 111 -12.26 10.20 0.90
N GLY A 112 -12.14 8.89 1.15
CA GLY A 112 -12.54 8.28 2.42
C GLY A 112 -11.73 8.78 3.62
N VAL A 113 -10.40 8.82 3.49
CA VAL A 113 -9.51 9.25 4.58
C VAL A 113 -9.61 10.77 4.80
N GLY A 114 -9.77 11.56 3.74
CA GLY A 114 -10.00 13.00 3.86
C GLY A 114 -11.27 13.34 4.64
N ILE A 115 -12.40 12.71 4.30
CA ILE A 115 -13.67 12.90 5.03
C ILE A 115 -13.53 12.43 6.48
N MET A 116 -12.95 11.24 6.69
CA MET A 116 -12.70 10.70 8.02
C MET A 116 -11.87 11.68 8.87
N ALA A 117 -10.77 12.21 8.34
CA ALA A 117 -9.91 13.15 9.05
C ALA A 117 -10.64 14.45 9.40
N ILE A 118 -11.48 15.00 8.51
CA ILE A 118 -12.31 16.18 8.82
C ILE A 118 -13.23 15.89 10.01
N VAL A 119 -13.95 14.76 9.98
CA VAL A 119 -14.86 14.37 11.06
C VAL A 119 -14.10 14.21 12.38
N MET A 120 -12.97 13.50 12.37
CA MET A 120 -12.16 13.30 13.57
C MET A 120 -11.60 14.61 14.13
N LEU A 121 -11.20 15.56 13.28
CA LEU A 121 -10.70 16.86 13.73
C LEU A 121 -11.80 17.77 14.29
N ILE A 122 -13.03 17.65 13.80
CA ILE A 122 -14.20 18.31 14.42
C ILE A 122 -14.43 17.72 15.82
N LEU A 123 -14.35 16.40 15.98
CA LEU A 123 -14.45 15.75 17.28
C LEU A 123 -13.34 16.22 18.23
N VAL A 124 -12.08 16.24 17.78
CA VAL A 124 -10.94 16.78 18.56
C VAL A 124 -11.22 18.21 19.02
N ALA A 125 -11.73 19.07 18.13
CA ALA A 125 -12.05 20.46 18.46
C ALA A 125 -13.18 20.62 19.49
N SER A 126 -14.01 19.59 19.68
CA SER A 126 -15.08 19.54 20.68
C SER A 126 -14.63 19.02 22.06
N THR A 127 -13.42 18.46 22.15
CA THR A 127 -12.87 17.97 23.43
C THR A 127 -12.36 19.12 24.31
N ALA A 128 -12.26 18.90 25.62
CA ALA A 128 -11.60 19.82 26.56
C ALA A 128 -10.07 19.61 26.64
N LEU A 129 -9.46 19.02 25.60
CA LEU A 129 -8.01 18.93 25.50
C LEU A 129 -7.38 20.32 25.40
N LYS A 130 -6.21 20.47 26.02
CA LYS A 130 -5.37 21.65 25.83
C LYS A 130 -5.05 21.89 24.36
N SER A 131 -4.88 23.16 24.01
CA SER A 131 -4.50 23.59 22.67
C SER A 131 -3.27 22.88 22.10
N CYS A 132 -2.29 22.53 22.93
CA CYS A 132 -1.10 21.80 22.47
C CYS A 132 -1.45 20.41 21.94
N TRP A 133 -2.30 19.65 22.62
CA TRP A 133 -2.71 18.30 22.20
C TRP A 133 -3.66 18.35 21.01
N GLN A 134 -4.57 19.34 20.95
CA GLN A 134 -5.40 19.56 19.77
C GLN A 134 -4.54 19.83 18.52
N LYS A 135 -3.43 20.59 18.64
CA LYS A 135 -2.48 20.79 17.54
C LYS A 135 -1.80 19.49 17.12
N VAL A 136 -1.39 18.65 18.08
CA VAL A 136 -0.78 17.34 17.78
C VAL A 136 -1.76 16.48 16.97
N PHE A 137 -3.01 16.33 17.42
CA PHE A 137 -4.05 15.64 16.64
C PHE A 137 -4.27 16.26 15.25
N GLY A 138 -4.27 17.60 15.18
CA GLY A 138 -4.30 18.35 13.93
C GLY A 138 -3.23 17.87 12.93
N TRP A 139 -1.99 17.82 13.38
CA TRP A 139 -0.87 17.38 12.56
C TRP A 139 -0.92 15.90 12.20
N THR A 140 -1.19 15.03 13.16
CA THR A 140 -1.11 13.58 12.95
C THR A 140 -2.24 13.07 12.05
N PHE A 141 -3.49 13.54 12.23
CA PHE A 141 -4.58 13.21 11.30
C PHE A 141 -4.36 13.83 9.92
N GLY A 142 -3.95 15.10 9.86
CA GLY A 142 -3.74 15.81 8.59
C GLY A 142 -2.62 15.20 7.75
N LEU A 143 -1.45 14.96 8.33
CA LEU A 143 -0.32 14.33 7.64
C LEU A 143 -0.65 12.89 7.25
N GLY A 144 -1.26 12.12 8.15
CA GLY A 144 -1.71 10.76 7.84
C GLY A 144 -2.66 10.73 6.64
N ALA A 145 -3.60 11.66 6.57
CA ALA A 145 -4.56 11.77 5.47
C ALA A 145 -3.92 12.15 4.13
N LEU A 146 -2.88 12.99 4.15
CA LEU A 146 -2.16 13.39 2.94
C LEU A 146 -1.17 12.35 2.45
N MET A 147 -0.49 11.64 3.36
CA MET A 147 0.60 10.72 3.01
C MET A 147 0.12 9.32 2.64
N TYR A 148 -1.01 8.87 3.21
CA TYR A 148 -1.50 7.51 2.98
C TYR A 148 -1.94 7.23 1.53
N PRO A 149 -2.77 8.07 0.88
CA PRO A 149 -3.23 7.79 -0.48
C PRO A 149 -2.13 7.82 -1.57
N PRO A 150 -1.13 8.72 -1.55
CA PRO A 150 0.02 8.65 -2.47
C PRO A 150 0.76 7.32 -2.44
N ALA A 151 0.81 6.62 -1.30
CA ALA A 151 1.45 5.31 -1.24
C ALA A 151 0.75 4.28 -2.15
N TRP A 152 -0.59 4.30 -2.23
CA TRP A 152 -1.36 3.45 -3.14
C TRP A 152 -1.10 3.78 -4.62
N ILE A 153 -0.96 5.08 -4.93
CA ILE A 153 -0.66 5.53 -6.30
C ILE A 153 0.73 5.05 -6.73
N LEU A 154 1.74 5.28 -5.88
CA LEU A 154 3.11 4.80 -6.13
C LEU A 154 3.15 3.28 -6.26
N MET A 155 2.42 2.57 -5.40
CA MET A 155 2.31 1.12 -5.47
C MET A 155 1.71 0.67 -6.80
N GLY A 156 0.64 1.31 -7.28
CA GLY A 156 0.02 1.00 -8.57
C GLY A 156 0.99 1.14 -9.74
N PHE A 157 1.70 2.27 -9.84
CA PHE A 157 2.69 2.47 -10.91
C PHE A 157 3.86 1.48 -10.88
N ARG A 158 4.26 0.99 -9.70
CA ARG A 158 5.35 0.03 -9.55
C ARG A 158 4.92 -1.43 -9.72
N THR A 159 3.61 -1.71 -9.78
CA THR A 159 3.09 -3.08 -9.74
C THR A 159 3.45 -3.89 -10.98
N VAL A 160 3.44 -3.28 -12.17
CA VAL A 160 3.78 -4.00 -13.41
C VAL A 160 5.27 -4.37 -13.45
N GLU A 161 6.14 -3.46 -12.99
CA GLU A 161 7.59 -3.64 -13.02
C GLU A 161 8.09 -4.61 -11.94
N LEU A 162 7.61 -4.43 -10.70
CA LEU A 162 8.13 -5.16 -9.54
C LEU A 162 7.28 -6.37 -9.16
N GLY A 163 6.09 -6.50 -9.75
CA GLY A 163 5.06 -7.40 -9.25
C GLY A 163 4.37 -6.89 -7.97
N PRO A 164 3.27 -7.52 -7.54
CA PRO A 164 2.42 -6.99 -6.48
C PRO A 164 3.12 -6.85 -5.13
N GLN A 165 3.88 -7.86 -4.72
CA GLN A 165 4.50 -7.93 -3.38
C GLN A 165 5.67 -6.93 -3.26
N ALA A 166 6.62 -6.93 -4.21
CA ALA A 166 7.75 -6.01 -4.15
C ALA A 166 7.32 -4.54 -4.35
N ALA A 167 6.26 -4.28 -5.13
CA ALA A 167 5.68 -2.94 -5.21
C ALA A 167 5.12 -2.47 -3.87
N GLU A 168 4.49 -3.36 -3.09
CA GLU A 168 4.00 -3.06 -1.74
C GLU A 168 5.15 -2.76 -0.77
N GLU A 169 6.17 -3.63 -0.73
CA GLU A 169 7.37 -3.42 0.10
C GLU A 169 8.05 -2.09 -0.23
N SER A 170 8.12 -1.72 -1.51
CA SER A 170 8.76 -0.50 -1.98
C SER A 170 8.13 0.80 -1.46
N VAL A 171 6.89 0.73 -0.95
CA VAL A 171 6.15 1.90 -0.42
C VAL A 171 5.94 1.85 1.09
N LEU A 172 6.38 0.79 1.78
CA LEU A 172 6.16 0.63 3.23
C LEU A 172 6.73 1.79 4.06
N TRP A 173 7.85 2.38 3.63
CA TRP A 173 8.45 3.53 4.28
C TRP A 173 7.53 4.77 4.33
N LEU A 174 6.58 4.87 3.39
CA LEU A 174 5.57 5.93 3.34
C LEU A 174 4.25 5.47 3.96
N PHE A 175 3.81 4.27 3.57
CA PHE A 175 2.54 3.67 4.00
C PHE A 175 2.50 3.44 5.52
N GLY A 176 3.54 2.82 6.08
CA GLY A 176 3.60 2.44 7.48
C GLY A 176 3.45 3.63 8.44
N PRO A 177 4.31 4.67 8.32
CA PRO A 177 4.18 5.87 9.15
C PRO A 177 2.83 6.59 8.97
N ALA A 178 2.30 6.67 7.75
CA ALA A 178 1.01 7.31 7.51
C ALA A 178 -0.16 6.57 8.21
N VAL A 179 -0.18 5.24 8.12
CA VAL A 179 -1.15 4.39 8.84
C VAL A 179 -0.96 4.53 10.35
N ALA A 180 0.27 4.49 10.84
CA ALA A 180 0.56 4.63 12.27
C ALA A 180 0.06 5.98 12.82
N LEU A 181 0.24 7.07 12.08
CA LEU A 181 -0.29 8.37 12.44
C LEU A 181 -1.82 8.38 12.50
N LEU A 182 -2.50 7.84 11.49
CA LEU A 182 -3.98 7.80 11.45
C LEU A 182 -4.55 6.92 12.56
N LEU A 183 -4.09 5.67 12.65
CA LEU A 183 -4.63 4.70 13.60
C LEU A 183 -4.26 5.06 15.04
N GLY A 184 -3.02 5.50 15.27
CA GLY A 184 -2.58 5.99 16.58
C GLY A 184 -3.40 7.19 17.05
N SER A 185 -3.68 8.14 16.15
CA SER A 185 -4.53 9.29 16.47
C SER A 185 -5.97 8.88 16.72
N LEU A 186 -6.50 7.92 15.95
CA LEU A 186 -7.85 7.41 16.15
C LEU A 186 -8.00 6.77 17.54
N ILE A 187 -7.08 5.88 17.91
CA ILE A 187 -7.07 5.21 19.22
C ILE A 187 -6.91 6.24 20.34
N ALA A 188 -5.99 7.19 20.19
CA ALA A 188 -5.78 8.24 21.20
C ALA A 188 -7.01 9.13 21.37
N LEU A 189 -7.70 9.49 20.28
CA LEU A 189 -8.93 10.27 20.33
C LEU A 189 -10.05 9.49 21.05
N PHE A 190 -10.22 8.20 20.76
CA PHE A 190 -11.18 7.36 21.49
C PHE A 190 -10.88 7.32 22.99
N ALA A 191 -9.61 7.18 23.37
CA ALA A 191 -9.20 7.20 24.78
C ALA A 191 -9.52 8.56 25.45
N VAL A 192 -9.25 9.67 24.75
CA VAL A 192 -9.60 11.02 25.23
C VAL A 192 -11.10 11.14 25.44
N MET A 193 -11.91 10.77 24.44
CA MET A 193 -13.37 10.81 24.53
C MET A 193 -13.90 9.96 25.70
N ALA A 194 -13.34 8.77 25.92
CA ALA A 194 -13.70 7.92 27.06
C ALA A 194 -13.37 8.58 28.41
N VAL A 195 -12.19 9.19 28.55
CA VAL A 195 -11.78 9.93 29.76
C VAL A 195 -12.71 11.10 30.04
N GLU A 196 -13.16 11.81 29.00
CA GLU A 196 -14.12 12.90 29.13
C GLU A 196 -15.51 12.40 29.53
N CYS A 197 -16.02 11.35 28.88
CA CYS A 197 -17.34 10.79 29.13
C CYS A 197 -17.49 10.25 30.56
N ILE A 198 -16.41 9.66 31.12
CA ILE A 198 -16.40 9.14 32.50
C ILE A 198 -16.14 10.27 33.52
N GLY A 199 -15.85 11.49 33.07
CA GLY A 199 -15.59 12.64 33.95
C GLY A 199 -14.21 12.58 34.64
N LEU A 200 -13.28 11.76 34.14
CA LEU A 200 -11.95 11.60 34.73
C LEU A 200 -11.02 12.78 34.44
N LYS A 201 -11.37 13.66 33.50
CA LYS A 201 -10.55 14.84 33.13
C LYS A 201 -10.18 15.77 34.30
N LYS A 202 -11.01 15.82 35.36
CA LYS A 202 -10.75 16.61 36.57
C LYS A 202 -9.75 15.97 37.54
N ARG A 203 -9.41 14.69 37.36
CA ARG A 203 -8.44 14.02 38.24
C ARG A 203 -7.05 14.57 38.00
N ARG A 204 -6.26 14.70 39.07
CA ARG A 204 -4.86 15.17 39.03
C ARG A 204 -3.99 14.40 38.03
N LEU A 205 -4.31 13.13 37.76
CA LEU A 205 -3.61 12.32 36.77
C LEU A 205 -3.73 12.86 35.33
N PHE A 206 -4.83 13.55 35.00
CA PHE A 206 -5.13 14.01 33.64
C PHE A 206 -5.06 15.54 33.47
N SER A 207 -4.78 16.30 34.53
CA SER A 207 -4.69 17.77 34.47
C SER A 207 -3.57 18.31 33.56
N TRP A 208 -2.61 17.47 33.20
CA TRP A 208 -1.57 17.83 32.24
C TRP A 208 -2.11 17.88 30.80
N ALA A 209 -3.15 17.10 30.47
CA ALA A 209 -3.69 16.95 29.11
C ALA A 209 -4.96 17.79 28.86
N PHE A 210 -5.79 17.99 29.88
CA PHE A 210 -7.08 18.69 29.77
C PHE A 210 -7.05 20.07 30.42
N ASP A 211 -7.83 21.00 29.85
CA ASP A 211 -8.17 22.25 30.52
C ASP A 211 -9.20 21.96 31.63
N GLN A 212 -9.02 22.62 32.79
CA GLN A 212 -9.86 22.43 33.98
C GLN A 212 -11.06 23.37 34.00
#